data_AF-A0A9Q1IQV4-F1
#
_entry.id   AF-A0A9Q1IQV4-F1
#
_cell.length_a   1.000
_cell.length_b   1.000
_cell.length_c   1.000
_cell.angle_alpha   90.00
_cell.angle_beta   90.00
_cell.angle_gamma   90.00
#
_symmetry.space_group_name_H-M   'P 1'
#
loop_
_entity.id
_entity.type
_entity.pdbx_description
1 polymer ?
#
loop_
_entity_poly.entity_id
_entity_poly.type
_entity_poly.pdbx_seq_one_letter_code
_entity_poly.pdbx_strand_id
1 'polypeptide(L)'
;MSDIAEAAISLVNDIAQQSISSILRSVSIHLFNSTSNILINPQVYTYSGYCYDPPQPTVKKGVTEVCAFGHTKGTICGAVGVLTYDIAEDWKRSS
;
A
#
# COMPACT_ATOMS: atom_id res chain seq x y z
N MET A 1 11.26 15.17 -8.58
CA MET A 1 12.32 14.33 -9.18
C MET A 1 12.53 13.04 -8.35
N SER A 2 11.44 12.46 -7.82
CA SER A 2 11.45 11.29 -6.91
C SER A 2 10.47 10.20 -7.37
N ASP A 3 9.35 10.57 -8.00
CA ASP A 3 8.26 9.65 -8.31
C ASP A 3 8.66 8.50 -9.25
N ILE A 4 9.55 8.77 -10.22
CA ILE A 4 10.03 7.75 -11.17
C ILE A 4 10.93 6.72 -10.47
N ALA A 5 11.77 7.17 -9.54
CA ALA A 5 12.67 6.29 -8.82
C ALA A 5 11.91 5.39 -7.85
N GLU A 6 10.91 5.95 -7.16
CA GLU A 6 10.08 5.23 -6.20
C GLU A 6 9.16 4.21 -6.89
N ALA A 7 8.53 4.60 -8.01
CA ALA A 7 7.78 3.68 -8.86
C ALA A 7 8.67 2.56 -9.45
N ALA A 8 9.91 2.86 -9.82
CA ALA A 8 10.84 1.86 -10.33
C ALA A 8 11.26 0.86 -9.25
N ILE A 9 11.48 1.32 -8.01
CA ILE A 9 11.79 0.44 -6.87
C ILE A 9 10.61 -0.47 -6.54
N SER A 10 9.38 0.06 -6.55
CA SER A 10 8.15 -0.72 -6.37
C SER A 10 8.00 -1.82 -7.43
N LEU A 11 8.19 -1.48 -8.71
CA LEU A 11 8.13 -2.45 -9.81
C LEU A 11 9.19 -3.56 -9.67
N VAL A 12 10.42 -3.22 -9.27
CA VAL A 12 11.50 -4.21 -9.08
C VAL A 12 11.16 -5.17 -7.94
N ASN A 13 10.57 -4.67 -6.85
CA ASN A 13 10.12 -5.52 -5.75
C ASN A 13 8.98 -6.47 -6.17
N ASP A 14 8.03 -5.98 -6.97
CA ASP A 14 6.94 -6.79 -7.53
C ASP A 14 7.48 -7.93 -8.42
N ILE A 15 8.50 -7.66 -9.24
CA ILE A 15 9.17 -8.68 -10.07
C ILE A 15 9.99 -9.65 -9.21
N ALA A 16 10.68 -9.18 -8.17
CA ALA A 16 11.50 -10.04 -7.30
C ALA A 16 10.65 -11.00 -6.45
N GLN A 17 9.42 -10.62 -6.10
CA GLN A 17 8.46 -11.47 -5.39
C GLN A 17 7.84 -12.56 -6.30
N GLN A 18 8.08 -12.50 -7.62
CA GLN A 18 7.43 -13.29 -8.66
C GLN A 18 7.99 -14.73 -8.84
N SER A 19 8.44 -15.37 -7.76
CA SER A 19 8.92 -16.77 -7.81
C SER A 19 7.84 -17.78 -7.41
N ILE A 20 7.32 -18.45 -8.46
CA ILE A 20 6.65 -19.77 -8.56
C ILE A 20 5.18 -19.87 -8.10
N SER A 21 4.27 -19.47 -9.00
CA SER A 21 3.00 -20.15 -9.31
C SER A 21 2.34 -19.41 -10.47
N SER A 22 1.91 -20.11 -11.51
CA SER A 22 1.28 -19.53 -12.72
C SER A 22 -0.08 -18.86 -12.47
N ILE A 23 -0.47 -18.62 -11.21
CA ILE A 23 -1.63 -17.82 -10.82
C ILE A 23 -1.22 -16.97 -9.60
N LEU A 24 -0.65 -15.79 -9.84
CA LEU A 24 -0.48 -14.77 -8.81
C LEU A 24 -1.80 -14.00 -8.68
N ARG A 25 -2.50 -14.19 -7.56
CA ARG A 25 -3.61 -13.33 -7.16
C ARG A 25 -3.03 -12.26 -6.23
N SER A 26 -2.80 -11.06 -6.75
CA SER A 26 -2.29 -9.91 -6.01
C SER A 26 -3.12 -8.65 -6.25
N VAL A 27 -2.97 -7.70 -5.36
CA VAL A 27 -3.53 -6.35 -5.46
C VAL A 27 -2.46 -5.36 -5.06
N SER A 28 -2.27 -4.33 -5.89
CA SER A 28 -1.52 -3.13 -5.54
C SER A 28 -2.49 -1.99 -5.32
N ILE A 29 -2.34 -1.28 -4.20
CA ILE A 29 -3.19 -0.15 -3.82
C ILE A 29 -2.37 1.12 -4.00
N HIS A 30 -2.78 1.96 -4.94
CA HIS A 30 -2.25 3.30 -5.13
C HIS A 30 -3.20 4.30 -4.47
N LEU A 31 -2.75 4.91 -3.37
CA LEU A 31 -3.52 5.88 -2.60
C LEU A 31 -2.96 7.28 -2.80
N PHE A 32 -3.68 8.11 -3.54
CA PHE A 32 -3.38 9.54 -3.65
C PHE A 32 -4.22 10.35 -2.66
N ASN A 33 -3.57 11.00 -1.68
CA ASN A 33 -4.27 11.84 -0.71
C ASN A 33 -4.52 13.24 -1.29
N SER A 34 -5.71 13.45 -1.86
CA SER A 34 -6.17 14.75 -2.37
C SER A 34 -6.84 15.65 -1.30
N THR A 35 -6.91 15.19 -0.04
CA THR A 35 -7.58 15.93 1.03
C THR A 35 -6.70 17.03 1.63
N SER A 36 -7.25 17.86 2.54
CA SER A 36 -6.47 18.84 3.29
C SER A 36 -5.68 18.26 4.46
N ASN A 37 -5.94 17.00 4.82
CA ASN A 37 -5.52 16.38 6.07
C ASN A 37 -4.44 15.32 5.82
N ILE A 38 -3.72 14.92 6.87
CA ILE A 38 -2.78 13.81 6.80
C ILE A 38 -3.50 12.50 7.16
N LEU A 39 -3.13 11.41 6.49
CA LEU A 39 -3.58 10.06 6.85
C LEU A 39 -2.50 9.41 7.69
N ILE A 40 -2.83 8.87 8.86
CA ILE A 40 -1.88 8.27 9.81
C ILE A 40 -2.40 6.93 10.32
N ASN A 41 -1.53 6.19 11.02
CA ASN A 41 -1.90 4.96 11.73
C ASN A 41 -2.62 3.94 10.82
N PRO A 42 -1.98 3.44 9.75
CA PRO A 42 -2.59 2.43 8.92
C PRO A 42 -2.92 1.18 9.75
N GLN A 43 -4.15 0.71 9.65
CA GLN A 43 -4.58 -0.55 10.26
C GLN A 43 -5.04 -1.48 9.15
N VAL A 44 -4.51 -2.70 9.15
CA VAL A 44 -4.81 -3.70 8.14
C VAL A 44 -5.47 -4.90 8.79
N TYR A 45 -6.67 -5.23 8.35
CA TYR A 45 -7.29 -6.52 8.62
C TYR A 45 -7.18 -7.41 7.38
N THR A 46 -6.45 -8.52 7.48
CA THR A 46 -6.29 -9.48 6.39
C THR A 46 -7.16 -10.70 6.66
N TYR A 47 -8.19 -10.90 5.83
CA TYR A 47 -9.02 -12.11 5.88
C TYR A 47 -8.37 -13.27 5.11
N SER A 48 -7.75 -12.99 3.96
CA SER A 48 -7.06 -13.98 3.14
C SER A 48 -5.86 -13.35 2.43
N GLY A 49 -4.78 -14.11 2.28
CA GLY A 49 -3.54 -13.63 1.68
C GLY A 49 -2.54 -13.09 2.72
N TYR A 50 -1.60 -12.28 2.25
CA TYR A 50 -0.49 -11.73 3.03
C TYR A 50 -0.06 -10.35 2.47
N CYS A 51 0.57 -9.54 3.32
CA CYS A 51 1.08 -8.21 3.01
C CYS A 51 2.53 -8.29 2.50
N TYR A 52 2.77 -8.01 1.21
CA TYR A 52 4.14 -8.01 0.66
C TYR A 52 4.83 -6.68 0.87
N ASP A 53 4.10 -5.58 0.70
CA ASP A 53 4.59 -4.22 0.89
C ASP A 53 3.59 -3.47 1.78
N PRO A 54 3.96 -3.12 3.02
CA PRO A 54 3.04 -2.54 3.98
C PRO A 54 2.64 -1.10 3.62
N PRO A 55 1.43 -0.68 3.99
CA PRO A 55 1.00 0.72 3.86
C PRO A 55 1.94 1.68 4.61
N GLN A 56 2.26 2.82 4.01
CA GLN A 56 3.08 3.84 4.66
C GLN A 56 2.40 4.36 5.94
N PRO A 57 3.17 4.60 7.02
CA PRO A 57 2.62 5.01 8.31
C PRO A 57 2.00 6.42 8.29
N THR A 58 2.33 7.23 7.29
CA THR A 58 1.80 8.57 7.11
C THR A 58 1.70 8.92 5.63
N VAL A 59 0.53 9.36 5.17
CA VAL A 59 0.30 9.88 3.81
C VAL A 59 -0.04 11.36 3.88
N LYS A 60 0.91 12.21 3.48
CA LYS A 60 0.71 13.66 3.47
C LYS A 60 -0.20 14.09 2.32
N LYS A 61 -0.77 15.30 2.43
CA LYS A 61 -1.51 15.93 1.34
C LYS A 61 -0.67 15.97 0.06
N GLY A 62 -1.28 15.59 -1.05
CA GLY A 62 -0.67 15.61 -2.38
C GLY A 62 0.37 14.53 -2.61
N VAL A 63 0.52 13.56 -1.70
CA VAL A 63 1.42 12.43 -1.85
C VAL A 63 0.63 11.20 -2.31
N THR A 64 1.25 10.43 -3.21
CA THR A 64 0.78 9.10 -3.62
C THR A 64 1.63 8.06 -2.91
N GLU A 65 0.98 7.12 -2.24
CA GLU A 65 1.65 5.98 -1.63
C GLU A 65 1.16 4.68 -2.25
N VAL A 66 2.01 3.66 -2.21
CA VAL A 66 1.73 2.33 -2.76
C VAL A 66 1.91 1.29 -1.65
N CYS A 67 1.05 0.27 -1.67
CA CYS A 67 1.23 -0.94 -0.87
C CYS A 67 0.66 -2.15 -1.62
N ALA A 68 1.12 -3.35 -1.26
CA ALA A 68 0.83 -4.56 -2.02
C ALA A 68 0.50 -5.76 -1.13
N PHE A 69 -0.53 -6.50 -1.56
CA PHE A 69 -0.99 -7.73 -0.92
C PHE A 69 -1.13 -8.83 -1.96
N GLY A 70 -1.01 -10.08 -1.55
CA GLY A 70 -1.30 -11.20 -2.44
C GLY A 70 -1.58 -12.49 -1.72
N HIS A 71 -1.79 -13.53 -2.51
CA HIS A 71 -2.13 -14.84 -1.98
C HIS A 71 -1.06 -15.41 -1.04
N THR A 72 -1.49 -16.27 -0.14
CA THR A 72 -0.56 -17.04 0.69
C THR A 72 0.10 -18.12 -0.18
N LYS A 73 1.44 -18.23 -0.13
CA LYS A 73 2.19 -19.25 -0.86
C LYS A 73 1.66 -20.65 -0.55
N GLY A 74 1.52 -21.48 -1.58
CA GLY A 74 0.99 -22.84 -1.45
C GLY A 74 -0.55 -22.94 -1.32
N THR A 75 -1.27 -21.82 -1.44
CA THR A 75 -2.75 -21.80 -1.40
C THR A 75 -3.35 -21.33 -2.72
N ILE A 76 -4.55 -21.82 -3.04
CA ILE A 76 -5.36 -21.38 -4.20
C ILE A 76 -6.35 -20.30 -3.72
N CYS A 77 -5.88 -19.36 -2.90
CA CYS A 77 -6.67 -18.25 -2.37
C CYS A 77 -6.33 -16.93 -3.08
N GLY A 78 -7.16 -15.91 -2.86
CA GLY A 78 -6.86 -14.53 -3.27
C GLY A 78 -6.22 -13.70 -2.16
N ALA A 79 -6.24 -12.38 -2.33
CA ALA A 79 -5.97 -11.42 -1.26
C ALA A 79 -7.28 -10.67 -0.93
N VAL A 80 -7.69 -10.71 0.33
CA VAL A 80 -8.93 -10.11 0.82
C VAL A 80 -8.66 -9.48 2.18
N GLY A 81 -9.00 -8.21 2.34
CA GLY A 81 -8.79 -7.48 3.57
C GLY A 81 -9.38 -6.07 3.55
N VAL A 82 -9.11 -5.33 4.62
CA VAL A 82 -9.50 -3.93 4.81
C VAL A 82 -8.26 -3.15 5.25
N LEU A 83 -8.03 -2.00 4.63
CA LEU A 83 -7.03 -1.01 5.01
C LEU A 83 -7.76 0.25 5.46
N THR A 84 -7.46 0.73 6.66
CA THR A 84 -7.96 2.00 7.19
C THR A 84 -6.83 2.92 7.58
N TYR A 85 -7.09 4.22 7.54
CA TYR A 85 -6.23 5.26 8.08
C TYR A 85 -7.05 6.18 8.98
N ASP A 86 -6.42 6.70 10.03
CA ASP A 86 -6.97 7.81 10.79
C ASP A 86 -6.69 9.13 10.05
N ILE A 87 -7.68 10.02 10.04
CA ILE A 87 -7.56 11.35 9.45
C ILE A 87 -7.15 12.33 10.55
N ALA A 88 -6.01 13.00 10.38
CA ALA A 88 -5.53 14.02 11.31
C ALA A 88 -5.32 15.37 10.61
N GLU A 89 -5.64 16.46 11.31
CA GLU A 89 -5.42 17.82 10.81
C GLU A 89 -3.92 18.10 10.68
N ASP A 90 -3.52 18.75 9.59
CA ASP A 90 -2.16 19.28 9.48
C ASP A 90 -2.07 20.53 10.35
N TRP A 91 -1.35 20.43 11.48
CA TRP A 91 -1.26 21.47 12.50
C TRP A 91 -0.70 22.81 11.99
N LYS A 92 -0.17 22.85 10.76
CA LYS A 92 0.38 24.04 10.10
C LYS A 92 -0.64 25.15 9.77
N ARG A 93 -1.93 24.99 10.09
CA ARG A 93 -2.97 25.99 9.79
C ARG A 93 -3.33 26.94 10.94
N SER A 94 -2.53 26.98 12.01
CA SER A 94 -2.69 27.93 13.12
C SER A 94 -1.63 29.04 13.03
N SER A 95 -1.84 30.01 12.14
CA SER A 95 -1.06 31.27 12.09
C SER A 95 -1.99 32.41 11.74
#